data_AF-A0A699US71-F1
#
_entry.id   AF-A0A699US71-F1
#
_cell.length_a   1.000
_cell.length_b   1.000
_cell.length_c   1.000
_cell.angle_alpha   90.00
_cell.angle_beta   90.00
_cell.angle_gamma   90.00
#
_symmetry.space_group_name_H-M   'P 1'
#
loop_
_entity.id
_entity.type
_entity.pdbx_description
1 polymer ?
#
loop_
_entity_poly.entity_id
_entity_poly.type
_entity_poly.pdbx_seq_one_letter_code
_entity_poly.pdbx_strand_id
1 'polypeptide(L)' 'EGAIELRRWFEKTKSVFKIGECAEGKKVKFATATLGGPALTWWKTKVVTMGLEMVNQMP' A
#
# COMPACT_ATOMS: atom_id res chain seq x y z
N GLU A 1 -10.67 -9.98 -14.82
CA GLU A 1 -10.79 -10.43 -13.41
C GLU A 1 -9.96 -9.58 -12.44
N GLY A 2 -8.71 -9.22 -12.76
CA GLY A 2 -7.83 -8.44 -11.86
C GLY A 2 -8.35 -7.09 -11.32
N ALA A 3 -9.22 -6.36 -12.05
CA ALA A 3 -9.81 -5.12 -11.53
C ALA A 3 -10.79 -5.35 -10.36
N ILE A 4 -11.48 -6.50 -10.35
CA ILE A 4 -12.40 -6.89 -9.28
C ILE A 4 -11.59 -7.28 -8.04
N GLU A 5 -10.50 -8.03 -8.23
CA GLU A 5 -9.57 -8.38 -7.15
C GLU A 5 -8.89 -7.15 -6.55
N LEU A 6 -8.48 -6.19 -7.39
CA LEU A 6 -7.91 -4.93 -6.93
C LEU A 6 -8.91 -4.12 -6.10
N ARG A 7 -10.16 -4.01 -6.56
CA ARG A 7 -11.23 -3.35 -5.80
C ARG A 7 -11.44 -4.03 -4.45
N ARG A 8 -11.51 -5.36 -4.43
CA ARG A 8 -11.69 -6.14 -3.19
C ARG A 8 -10.52 -5.95 -2.22
N TRP A 9 -9.30 -5.89 -2.74
CA TRP A 9 -8.12 -5.58 -1.93
C TRP A 9 -8.18 -4.17 -1.35
N PHE A 10 -8.55 -3.15 -2.13
CA PHE A 10 -8.69 -1.77 -1.63
C PHE A 10 -9.71 -1.66 -0.50
N GLU A 11 -10.88 -2.26 -0.65
CA GLU A 11 -11.93 -2.24 0.37
C GLU A 11 -11.50 -2.96 1.66
N LYS A 12 -10.82 -4.12 1.52
CA LYS A 12 -10.27 -4.86 2.66
C LYS A 12 -9.22 -4.04 3.41
N THR A 13 -8.30 -3.41 2.69
CA THR A 13 -7.21 -2.60 3.25
C THR A 13 -7.76 -1.36 3.97
N LYS A 14 -8.77 -0.68 3.38
CA LYS A 14 -9.49 0.42 4.05
C LYS A 14 -10.18 -0.02 5.34
N SER A 15 -10.82 -1.18 5.35
CA SER A 15 -11.47 -1.72 6.55
C SER A 15 -10.46 -2.00 7.66
N VAL A 16 -9.31 -2.59 7.32
CA VAL A 16 -8.21 -2.83 8.28
C VAL A 16 -7.67 -1.51 8.85
N PHE A 17 -7.51 -0.47 8.02
CA PHE A 17 -7.11 0.85 8.52
C PHE A 17 -8.11 1.48 9.47
N LYS A 18 -9.40 1.30 9.20
CA LYS A 18 -10.48 1.82 10.04
C LYS A 18 -10.56 1.08 11.38
N ILE A 19 -10.44 -0.25 11.37
CA ILE A 19 -10.52 -1.08 12.58
C ILE A 19 -9.29 -0.88 13.46
N GLY A 20 -8.09 -0.79 12.86
CA GLY A 20 -6.84 -0.67 13.59
C GLY A 20 -6.43 0.76 13.96
N GLU A 21 -7.30 1.77 13.74
CA GLU A 21 -7.00 3.20 13.93
C GLU A 21 -5.62 3.59 13.36
N CYS A 22 -5.29 3.04 12.18
CA CYS A 22 -3.93 3.07 11.69
C CYS A 22 -3.55 4.51 11.32
N ALA A 23 -2.53 5.06 12.00
CA ALA A 23 -2.02 6.39 11.73
C ALA A 23 -1.65 6.55 10.25
N GLU A 24 -1.91 7.71 9.66
CA GLU A 24 -1.76 7.95 8.22
C GLU A 24 -0.38 7.55 7.69
N GLY A 25 0.70 7.91 8.42
CA GLY A 25 2.08 7.52 8.07
C GLY A 25 2.41 6.02 8.20
N LYS A 26 1.49 5.19 8.69
CA LYS A 26 1.61 3.73 8.77
C LYS A 26 0.78 3.00 7.71
N LYS A 27 -0.21 3.68 7.11
CA LYS A 27 -1.10 3.10 6.09
C LYS A 27 -0.31 2.65 4.85
N VAL A 28 0.62 3.48 4.37
CA VAL A 28 1.48 3.14 3.22
C VAL A 28 2.33 1.90 3.51
N LYS A 29 2.96 1.83 4.69
CA LYS A 29 3.77 0.67 5.10
C LYS A 29 2.94 -0.62 5.14
N PHE A 30 1.72 -0.54 5.63
CA PHE A 30 0.83 -1.69 5.70
C PHE A 30 0.32 -2.11 4.32
N ALA A 31 -0.17 -1.17 3.50
CA ALA A 31 -0.63 -1.46 2.14
C ALA A 31 0.48 -2.12 1.31
N THR A 32 1.70 -1.62 1.44
CA THR A 32 2.85 -2.10 0.68
C THR A 32 3.35 -3.47 1.13
N ALA A 33 3.18 -3.80 2.41
CA ALA A 33 3.42 -5.15 2.93
C ALA A 33 2.44 -6.19 2.38
N THR A 34 1.27 -5.78 1.88
CA THR A 34 0.30 -6.67 1.24
C THR A 34 0.46 -6.81 -0.27
N LEU A 35 1.38 -6.05 -0.89
CA LEU A 35 1.64 -6.14 -2.32
C LEU A 35 2.41 -7.42 -2.65
N GLY A 36 1.97 -8.11 -3.69
CA GLY A 36 2.64 -9.29 -4.25
C GLY A 36 2.99 -9.10 -5.72
N GLY A 37 3.87 -9.97 -6.23
CA GLY A 37 4.16 -10.08 -7.67
C GLY A 37 4.61 -8.76 -8.31
N PRO A 38 4.08 -8.40 -9.50
CA PRO A 38 4.49 -7.20 -10.24
C PRO A 38 4.29 -5.89 -9.45
N ALA A 39 3.28 -5.83 -8.58
CA ALA A 39 3.01 -4.65 -7.77
C ALA A 39 4.09 -4.42 -6.69
N LEU A 40 4.65 -5.49 -6.13
CA LEU A 40 5.78 -5.40 -5.21
C LEU A 40 7.04 -4.92 -5.92
N THR A 41 7.29 -5.38 -7.14
CA THR A 41 8.42 -4.91 -7.95
C THR A 41 8.28 -3.43 -8.27
N TRP A 42 7.09 -2.98 -8.70
CA TRP A 42 6.80 -1.56 -8.91
C TRP A 42 7.05 -0.73 -7.64
N TRP A 43 6.58 -1.22 -6.48
CA TRP A 43 6.80 -0.54 -5.20
C TRP A 43 8.28 -0.41 -4.84
N LYS A 44 9.06 -1.49 -5.00
CA LYS A 44 10.51 -1.47 -4.76
C LYS A 44 11.23 -0.46 -5.65
N THR A 45 10.89 -0.39 -6.94
CA THR A 45 11.44 0.62 -7.84
C THR A 45 11.08 2.04 -7.38
N LYS A 46 9.84 2.27 -6.96
CA LYS A 46 9.42 3.58 -6.41
C LYS A 46 10.22 3.98 -5.17
N VAL A 47 10.44 3.05 -4.25
CA VAL A 47 11.28 3.27 -3.04
C VAL A 47 12.71 3.63 -3.44
N VAL A 48 13.30 2.96 -4.43
CA VAL A 48 14.66 3.25 -4.91
C VAL A 48 14.75 4.63 -5.55
N THR A 49 13.74 5.04 -6.33
CA THR A 49 13.75 6.32 -7.04
C THR A 49 13.47 7.53 -6.13
N MET A 50 12.58 7.38 -5.15
CA MET A 50 12.10 8.52 -4.34
C MET A 50 12.63 8.50 -2.90
N GLY A 51 13.18 7.38 -2.44
CA GLY A 51 13.56 7.17 -1.05
C GLY A 51 12.38 6.77 -0.16
N LEU A 52 12.67 5.95 0.87
CA LEU A 52 11.66 5.36 1.74
C LEU A 52 10.85 6.42 2.52
N GLU A 53 11.45 7.54 2.88
CA GLU A 53 10.78 8.60 3.63
C GLU A 53 9.74 9.32 2.77
N MET A 54 10.11 9.72 1.55
CA MET A 54 9.21 10.38 0.62
C MET A 54 8.00 9.50 0.26
N VAL A 55 8.23 8.20 0.04
CA VAL A 55 7.13 7.29 -0.30
C VAL A 55 6.16 7.06 0.87
N ASN A 56 6.62 7.11 2.11
CA ASN A 56 5.77 6.99 3.30
C ASN A 56 5.01 8.28 3.64
N GLN A 57 5.38 9.39 3.01
CA GLN A 57 4.70 10.69 3.11
C GLN A 57 3.82 10.96 1.88
N MET A 58 3.72 10.00 0.95
CA MET A 58 2.79 10.14 -0.17
C MET A 58 1.34 10.17 0.38
N PRO A 59 0.52 11.14 -0.09
CA PRO A 59 -0.87 11.28 0.32
C PRO A 59 -1.74 10.09 -0.12
#